data_AF-A0AAW2BIU8-F1
#
_entry.id   AF-A0AAW2BIU8-F1
#
_cell.length_a   1.000
_cell.length_b   1.000
_cell.length_c   1.000
_cell.angle_alpha   90.00
_cell.angle_beta   90.00
_cell.angle_gamma   90.00
#
_symmetry.space_group_name_H-M   'P 1'
#
loop_
_entity.id
_entity.type
_entity.pdbx_description
1 polymer ?
#
loop_
_entity_poly.entity_id
_entity_poly.type
_entity_poly.pdbx_seq_one_letter_code
_entity_poly.pdbx_strand_id
1 'polypeptide(L)'
;MIKKVKLLWTYQRIDSTKTVFRRCVITDKVICSSRNSWLVLKTVVSMEVSLFNIVSKDLVQLPQLSLCGTMDICLLLSSPNEGDCCVIFINSSSNTFYYWEPGEGKFHEQRFRVEDCTVVAATVLRGTIYILALIAIEDCEDRYALSLFTAVFVDSSLRFEKLTNENLPLHDDNTFGEADFLFESTIKNRIKCHQTHNPRASYSPMTVEES
;
A
#
# COMPACT_ATOMS: atom_id res chain seq x y z
N MET A 1 -24.80 -20.72 9.52
CA MET A 1 -25.29 -20.31 8.18
C MET A 1 -24.14 -19.60 7.47
N ILE A 2 -23.49 -20.25 6.49
CA ILE A 2 -22.27 -19.72 5.83
C ILE A 2 -22.70 -18.79 4.68
N LYS A 3 -22.43 -17.48 4.81
CA LYS A 3 -22.62 -16.52 3.70
C LYS A 3 -21.50 -16.75 2.68
N LYS A 4 -21.86 -17.17 1.46
CA LYS A 4 -20.92 -17.24 0.33
C LYS A 4 -20.41 -15.83 0.03
N VAL A 5 -19.12 -15.60 0.25
CA VAL A 5 -18.43 -14.38 -0.15
C VAL A 5 -18.22 -14.44 -1.66
N LYS A 6 -18.91 -13.56 -2.40
CA LYS A 6 -18.72 -13.42 -3.85
C LYS A 6 -17.63 -12.38 -4.09
N LEU A 7 -16.44 -12.83 -4.48
CA LEU A 7 -15.38 -11.95 -4.94
C LEU A 7 -15.76 -11.44 -6.34
N LEU A 8 -16.13 -10.17 -6.46
CA LEU A 8 -16.24 -9.52 -7.76
C LEU A 8 -14.92 -8.84 -8.10
N TRP A 9 -14.35 -9.24 -9.24
CA TRP A 9 -13.24 -8.54 -9.86
C TRP A 9 -13.82 -7.55 -10.87
N THR A 10 -13.57 -6.26 -10.68
CA THR A 10 -13.92 -5.24 -11.67
C THR A 10 -12.65 -4.65 -12.28
N TYR A 11 -12.54 -4.80 -13.60
CA TYR A 11 -11.45 -4.23 -14.40
C TYR A 11 -11.90 -2.88 -14.95
N GLN A 12 -11.17 -1.82 -14.67
CA GLN A 12 -11.43 -0.52 -15.29
C GLN A 12 -10.12 0.08 -15.81
N ARG A 13 -10.01 0.14 -17.13
CA ARG A 13 -8.90 0.79 -17.85
C ARG A 13 -9.21 2.28 -17.90
N ILE A 14 -8.37 3.10 -17.26
CA ILE A 14 -8.58 4.55 -17.15
C ILE A 14 -7.90 5.26 -18.34
N ASP A 15 -6.73 4.79 -18.81
CA ASP A 15 -6.12 5.16 -20.09
C ASP A 15 -4.95 4.22 -20.47
N SER A 16 -4.33 4.41 -21.64
CA SER A 16 -3.28 3.57 -22.27
C SER A 16 -1.95 3.45 -21.50
N THR A 17 -1.69 4.29 -20.49
CA THR A 17 -0.40 4.32 -19.77
C THR A 17 -0.50 4.14 -18.25
N LYS A 18 -1.71 4.04 -17.68
CA LYS A 18 -1.91 3.91 -16.23
C LYS A 18 -2.69 2.64 -15.91
N THR A 19 -1.98 1.62 -15.44
CA THR A 19 -2.60 0.43 -14.82
C THR A 19 -2.76 0.69 -13.33
N VAL A 20 -3.96 1.07 -12.91
CA VAL A 20 -4.31 1.13 -11.47
C VAL A 20 -4.95 -0.20 -11.10
N PHE A 21 -4.29 -0.97 -10.23
CA PHE A 21 -4.90 -2.15 -9.61
C PHE A 21 -5.95 -1.64 -8.61
N ARG A 22 -7.22 -1.59 -9.01
CA ARG A 22 -8.30 -1.17 -8.11
C ARG A 22 -8.88 -2.36 -7.36
N ARG A 23 -8.68 -2.31 -6.03
CA ARG A 23 -9.68 -2.52 -4.99
C ARG A 23 -10.60 -3.73 -5.22
N CYS A 24 -10.20 -4.89 -4.72
CA CYS A 24 -11.13 -6.00 -4.56
C CYS A 24 -12.15 -5.60 -3.47
N VAL A 25 -13.42 -5.49 -3.87
CA VAL A 25 -14.52 -5.19 -2.96
C VAL A 25 -15.22 -6.51 -2.63
N ILE A 26 -15.03 -7.00 -1.40
CA ILE A 26 -15.86 -8.05 -0.83
C ILE A 26 -17.10 -7.35 -0.29
N THR A 27 -18.12 -7.16 -1.14
CA THR A 27 -19.48 -6.59 -0.91
C THR A 27 -19.64 -5.25 -0.15
N ASP A 28 -18.72 -4.88 0.74
CA ASP A 28 -18.67 -3.69 1.60
C ASP A 28 -17.25 -3.47 2.18
N LYS A 29 -16.33 -4.41 1.95
CA LYS A 29 -14.95 -4.41 2.43
C LYS A 29 -13.94 -4.22 1.31
N VAL A 30 -12.87 -3.51 1.62
CA VAL A 30 -11.74 -3.23 0.75
C VAL A 30 -10.54 -4.03 1.23
N ILE A 31 -9.81 -4.66 0.31
CA ILE A 31 -8.46 -5.17 0.62
C ILE A 31 -7.50 -3.98 0.73
N CYS A 32 -6.88 -3.82 1.89
CA CYS A 32 -5.93 -2.76 2.19
C CYS A 32 -4.47 -3.22 2.05
N SER A 33 -4.18 -4.47 2.42
CA SER A 33 -2.85 -5.06 2.34
C SER A 33 -2.94 -6.58 2.26
N SER A 34 -1.86 -7.25 1.87
CA SER A 34 -1.78 -8.70 1.85
C SER A 34 -0.37 -9.22 2.13
N ARG A 35 -0.29 -10.35 2.84
CA ARG A 35 0.96 -11.08 3.10
C ARG A 35 0.69 -12.52 3.50
N ASN A 36 1.47 -13.48 3.02
CA ASN A 36 1.40 -14.90 3.45
C ASN A 36 -0.03 -15.46 3.49
N SER A 37 -0.82 -15.25 2.42
CA SER A 37 -2.24 -15.63 2.32
C SER A 37 -3.22 -14.92 3.25
N TRP A 38 -2.76 -13.97 4.05
CA TRP A 38 -3.61 -13.07 4.84
C TRP A 38 -3.91 -11.79 4.09
N LEU A 39 -5.15 -11.32 4.22
CA LEU A 39 -5.65 -10.06 3.70
C LEU A 39 -6.07 -9.17 4.86
N VAL A 40 -5.63 -7.91 4.86
CA VAL A 40 -6.22 -6.88 5.72
C VAL A 40 -7.44 -6.33 4.99
N LEU A 41 -8.62 -6.51 5.59
CA LEU A 41 -9.90 -6.07 5.07
C LEU A 41 -10.42 -4.91 5.91
N LYS A 42 -10.88 -3.84 5.26
CA LYS A 42 -11.49 -2.68 5.90
C LYS A 42 -12.88 -2.42 5.35
N THR A 43 -13.88 -2.30 6.22
CA THR A 43 -15.23 -1.89 5.81
C THR A 43 -15.24 -0.42 5.44
N VAL A 44 -15.86 -0.08 4.30
CA VAL A 44 -15.88 1.29 3.77
C VAL A 44 -16.62 2.26 4.70
N VAL A 45 -17.66 1.79 5.39
CA VAL A 45 -18.58 2.62 6.18
C VAL A 45 -18.20 2.67 7.67
N SER A 46 -17.91 1.52 8.29
CA SER A 46 -17.74 1.41 9.74
C SER A 46 -16.30 1.53 10.24
N MET A 47 -15.32 1.64 9.33
CA MET A 47 -13.88 1.54 9.63
C MET A 47 -13.49 0.23 10.37
N GLU A 48 -14.37 -0.78 10.39
CA GLU A 48 -14.05 -2.08 10.95
C GLU A 48 -12.93 -2.73 10.15
N VAL A 49 -11.96 -3.27 10.87
CA VAL A 49 -10.79 -3.93 10.29
C VAL A 49 -10.82 -5.40 10.67
N SER A 50 -10.50 -6.26 9.70
CA SER A 50 -10.39 -7.69 9.92
C SER A 50 -9.23 -8.28 9.11
N LEU A 51 -8.63 -9.33 9.63
CA LEU A 51 -7.66 -10.15 8.93
C LEU A 51 -8.37 -11.40 8.41
N PHE A 52 -8.21 -11.69 7.12
CA PHE A 52 -8.81 -12.87 6.50
C PHE A 52 -7.76 -13.73 5.84
N ASN A 53 -7.68 -15.00 6.22
CA ASN A 53 -6.82 -15.98 5.58
C ASN A 53 -7.55 -16.62 4.40
N ILE A 54 -7.01 -16.48 3.18
CA ILE A 54 -7.66 -17.02 1.99
C ILE A 54 -7.59 -18.55 1.88
N VAL A 55 -6.63 -19.19 2.54
CA VAL A 55 -6.41 -20.64 2.51
C VAL A 55 -7.27 -21.33 3.56
N SER A 56 -7.10 -20.99 4.83
CA SER A 56 -7.85 -21.61 5.94
C SER A 56 -9.28 -21.09 6.06
N LYS A 57 -9.58 -19.93 5.46
CA LYS A 57 -10.84 -19.19 5.62
C LYS A 57 -11.06 -18.61 7.02
N ASP A 58 -10.00 -18.53 7.81
CA ASP A 58 -10.04 -17.90 9.13
C ASP A 58 -10.26 -16.40 9.01
N LEU A 59 -11.05 -15.86 9.93
CA LEU A 59 -11.35 -14.45 10.02
C LEU A 59 -11.09 -13.98 11.46
N VAL A 60 -10.17 -13.03 11.60
CA VAL A 60 -9.86 -12.38 12.88
C VAL A 60 -10.39 -10.95 12.83
N GLN A 61 -11.26 -10.59 13.77
CA GLN A 61 -11.71 -9.20 13.94
C GLN A 61 -10.67 -8.44 14.73
N LEU A 62 -10.29 -7.25 14.25
CA LEU A 62 -9.37 -6.37 14.96
C LEU A 62 -10.17 -5.39 15.83
N PRO A 63 -9.54 -4.80 16.85
CA PRO A 63 -10.15 -3.70 17.59
C PRO A 63 -10.61 -2.58 16.66
N GLN A 64 -11.65 -1.85 17.05
CA GLN A 64 -12.12 -0.74 16.24
C GLN A 64 -11.07 0.37 16.23
N LEU A 65 -10.72 0.84 15.04
CA LEU A 65 -9.81 1.95 14.87
C LEU A 65 -10.58 3.26 15.15
N SER A 66 -10.24 3.95 16.23
CA SER A 66 -10.96 5.13 16.74
C SER A 66 -10.66 6.41 15.94
N LEU A 67 -10.89 6.39 14.61
CA LEU A 67 -10.46 7.47 13.74
C LEU A 67 -11.58 8.18 12.99
N CYS A 68 -11.47 9.50 12.96
CA CYS A 68 -12.18 10.38 12.05
C CYS A 68 -11.23 10.71 10.89
N GLY A 69 -11.37 10.05 9.74
CA GLY A 69 -10.59 10.37 8.55
C GLY A 69 -10.28 9.21 7.61
N THR A 70 -9.69 9.53 6.46
CA THR A 70 -9.17 8.56 5.50
C THR A 70 -7.82 8.04 5.98
N MET A 71 -7.70 6.71 6.08
CA MET A 71 -6.40 6.05 6.24
C MET A 71 -5.90 5.74 4.85
N ASP A 72 -4.69 6.20 4.53
CA ASP A 72 -4.22 6.18 3.14
C ASP A 72 -3.38 4.93 2.86
N ILE A 73 -2.63 4.46 3.85
CA ILE A 73 -1.68 3.35 3.71
C ILE A 73 -1.94 2.30 4.79
N CYS A 74 -1.85 1.03 4.39
CA CYS A 74 -1.98 -0.12 5.28
C CYS A 74 -0.89 -1.15 4.99
N LEU A 75 -0.23 -1.62 6.03
CA LEU A 75 0.86 -2.59 5.97
C LEU A 75 0.52 -3.79 6.85
N LEU A 76 0.96 -4.96 6.40
CA LEU A 76 0.97 -6.20 7.18
C LEU A 76 2.42 -6.71 7.24
N LEU A 77 3.03 -6.69 8.42
CA LEU A 77 4.45 -7.03 8.59
C LEU A 77 4.73 -8.53 8.45
N SER A 78 3.77 -9.38 8.80
CA SER A 78 3.96 -10.82 8.92
C SER A 78 2.60 -11.52 9.03
N SER A 79 2.59 -12.84 9.00
CA SER A 79 1.38 -13.63 9.24
C SER A 79 0.95 -13.49 10.71
N PRO A 80 -0.35 -13.40 11.06
CA PRO A 80 -0.87 -13.44 12.44
C PRO A 80 -0.44 -14.63 13.29
N ASN A 81 0.02 -15.70 12.66
CA ASN A 81 0.54 -16.89 13.33
C ASN A 81 2.05 -16.80 13.62
N GLU A 82 2.73 -15.77 13.12
CA GLU A 82 4.12 -15.45 13.41
C GLU A 82 4.14 -14.46 14.58
N GLY A 83 5.12 -14.61 15.49
CA GLY A 83 5.20 -13.82 16.73
C GLY A 83 5.34 -12.31 16.50
N ASP A 84 5.77 -11.89 15.31
CA ASP A 84 6.03 -10.49 14.98
C ASP A 84 4.88 -9.86 14.16
N CYS A 85 3.70 -10.50 14.09
CA CYS A 85 2.59 -9.97 13.30
C CYS A 85 2.21 -8.56 13.75
N CYS A 86 2.24 -7.62 12.82
CA CYS A 86 1.79 -6.26 13.07
C CYS A 86 0.98 -5.75 11.88
N VAL A 87 -0.21 -5.23 12.17
CA VAL A 87 -1.02 -4.46 11.21
C VAL A 87 -0.79 -2.99 11.47
N ILE A 88 -0.34 -2.25 10.46
CA ILE A 88 -0.07 -0.82 10.56
C ILE A 88 -0.98 -0.06 9.60
N PHE A 89 -1.58 1.01 10.09
CA PHE A 89 -2.23 2.02 9.27
C PHE A 89 -1.50 3.36 9.43
N ILE A 90 -1.44 4.12 8.35
CA ILE A 90 -0.82 5.45 8.32
C ILE A 90 -1.85 6.47 7.90
N ASN A 91 -2.01 7.51 8.72
CA ASN A 91 -2.71 8.74 8.35
C ASN A 91 -1.68 9.72 7.79
N SER A 92 -1.69 9.96 6.48
CA SER A 92 -0.69 10.83 5.85
C SER A 92 -0.88 12.29 6.23
N SER A 93 -2.12 12.71 6.44
CA SER A 93 -2.46 14.09 6.81
C SER A 93 -2.00 14.46 8.21
N SER A 94 -2.01 13.51 9.16
CA SER A 94 -1.55 13.74 10.53
C SER A 94 -0.15 13.17 10.81
N ASN A 95 0.45 12.48 9.83
CA ASN A 95 1.67 11.69 9.97
C ASN A 95 1.62 10.74 11.19
N THR A 96 0.46 10.13 11.41
CA THR A 96 0.25 9.23 12.56
C THR A 96 0.19 7.77 12.11
N PHE A 97 0.93 6.93 12.81
CA PHE A 97 0.98 5.49 12.67
C PHE A 97 0.08 4.87 13.73
N TYR A 98 -0.78 3.95 13.29
CA TYR A 98 -1.62 3.14 14.17
C TYR A 98 -1.25 1.70 13.96
N TYR A 99 -0.77 1.02 14.99
CA TYR A 99 -0.33 -0.36 14.88
C TYR A 99 -1.01 -1.27 15.90
N TRP A 100 -1.24 -2.51 15.50
CA TRP A 100 -1.87 -3.54 16.30
C TRP A 100 -1.11 -4.85 16.16
N GLU A 101 -0.90 -5.51 17.29
CA GLU A 101 -0.25 -6.82 17.44
C GLU A 101 -1.28 -7.84 17.95
N PRO A 102 -1.19 -9.13 17.54
CA PRO A 102 -2.08 -10.16 18.07
C PRO A 102 -2.07 -10.24 19.60
N GLY A 103 -3.26 -10.29 20.18
CA GLY A 103 -3.44 -10.30 21.63
C GLY A 103 -3.71 -8.92 22.23
N GLU A 104 -3.37 -7.84 21.53
CA GLU A 104 -3.68 -6.48 21.97
C GLU A 104 -5.16 -6.15 21.80
N GLY A 105 -5.74 -5.49 22.81
CA GLY A 105 -7.15 -5.11 22.83
C GLY A 105 -7.45 -3.80 22.08
N LYS A 106 -6.43 -3.08 21.61
CA LYS A 106 -6.56 -1.78 20.94
C LYS A 106 -5.38 -1.50 20.01
N PHE A 107 -5.54 -0.51 19.14
CA PHE A 107 -4.42 0.04 18.37
C PHE A 107 -3.57 0.96 19.24
N HIS A 108 -2.26 0.88 19.06
CA HIS A 108 -1.30 1.85 19.57
C HIS A 108 -1.13 2.97 18.56
N GLU A 109 -0.95 4.18 19.06
CA GLU A 109 -0.79 5.38 18.24
C GLU A 109 0.63 5.92 18.41
N GLN A 110 1.27 6.27 17.30
CA GLN A 110 2.57 6.93 17.31
C GLN A 110 2.70 7.94 16.18
N ARG A 111 3.11 9.16 16.50
CA ARG A 111 3.35 10.22 15.51
C ARG A 111 4.75 10.12 14.92
N PHE A 112 4.85 10.26 13.61
CA PHE A 112 6.10 10.43 12.89
C PHE A 112 6.58 11.87 13.06
N ARG A 113 7.70 12.04 13.76
CA ARG A 113 8.21 13.32 14.25
C ARG A 113 9.07 14.06 13.22
N VAL A 114 8.65 14.05 11.95
CA VAL A 114 9.26 14.89 10.92
C VAL A 114 8.28 16.02 10.66
N GLU A 115 8.72 17.24 10.94
CA GLU A 115 7.91 18.45 10.71
C GLU A 115 7.70 18.67 9.21
N ASP A 116 6.54 19.26 8.87
CA ASP A 116 6.14 19.61 7.50
C ASP A 116 6.37 18.52 6.46
N CYS A 117 6.11 17.27 6.87
CA CYS A 117 6.13 16.14 5.97
C CYS A 117 4.73 15.60 5.66
N THR A 118 4.63 14.81 4.60
CA THR A 118 3.45 13.99 4.30
C THR A 118 3.94 12.64 3.82
N VAL A 119 3.50 11.57 4.48
CA VAL A 119 3.80 10.21 4.00
C VAL A 119 3.08 9.96 2.69
N VAL A 120 3.82 9.67 1.62
CA VAL A 120 3.26 9.43 0.28
C VAL A 120 3.04 7.94 0.03
N ALA A 121 3.98 7.12 0.49
CA ALA A 121 3.92 5.66 0.34
C ALA A 121 4.70 4.99 1.46
N ALA A 122 4.34 3.73 1.74
CA ALA A 122 5.15 2.88 2.59
C ALA A 122 5.06 1.43 2.12
N THR A 123 6.08 0.64 2.44
CA THR A 123 6.14 -0.81 2.16
C THR A 123 6.95 -1.52 3.24
N VAL A 124 6.86 -2.84 3.30
CA VAL A 124 7.65 -3.67 4.22
C VAL A 124 8.55 -4.59 3.41
N LEU A 125 9.84 -4.59 3.74
CA LEU A 125 10.82 -5.51 3.18
C LEU A 125 11.65 -6.11 4.32
N ARG A 126 11.60 -7.44 4.47
CA ARG A 126 12.36 -8.20 5.48
C ARG A 126 12.21 -7.65 6.91
N GLY A 127 10.98 -7.26 7.28
CA GLY A 127 10.67 -6.72 8.61
C GLY A 127 10.99 -5.23 8.80
N THR A 128 11.70 -4.61 7.85
CA THR A 128 11.92 -3.16 7.84
C THR A 128 10.81 -2.47 7.08
N ILE A 129 10.24 -1.43 7.66
CA ILE A 129 9.26 -0.57 7.00
C ILE A 129 10.05 0.52 6.27
N TYR A 130 9.75 0.72 4.99
CA TYR A 130 10.30 1.80 4.18
C TYR A 130 9.20 2.82 3.91
N ILE A 131 9.49 4.08 4.17
CA ILE A 131 8.53 5.19 4.13
C ILE A 131 9.06 6.24 3.17
N LEU A 132 8.29 6.54 2.14
CA LEU A 132 8.53 7.66 1.24
C LEU A 132 7.71 8.84 1.73
N ALA A 133 8.38 9.92 2.14
CA ALA A 133 7.74 11.14 2.61
C ALA A 133 8.10 12.32 1.72
N LEU A 134 7.13 13.20 1.51
CA LEU A 134 7.30 14.52 0.92
C LEU A 134 7.60 15.50 2.05
N ILE A 135 8.71 16.24 1.99
CA ILE A 135 9.12 17.19 3.03
C ILE A 135 9.19 18.59 2.41
N ALA A 136 8.61 19.59 3.07
CA ALA A 136 8.77 20.98 2.70
C ALA A 136 10.24 21.41 2.86
N ILE A 137 10.78 22.12 1.87
CA ILE A 137 12.13 22.68 1.96
C ILE A 137 11.98 24.10 2.52
N GLU A 138 12.51 24.34 3.72
CA GLU A 138 12.62 25.69 4.29
C GLU A 138 13.32 26.60 3.27
N ASP A 139 12.84 27.84 3.14
CA ASP A 139 13.33 28.88 2.22
C ASP A 139 12.93 28.75 0.73
N CYS A 140 12.00 27.87 0.38
CA CYS A 140 11.36 28.00 -0.93
C CYS A 140 9.87 27.62 -0.91
N GLU A 141 9.03 28.64 -1.12
CA GLU A 141 7.62 28.43 -1.45
C GLU A 141 7.54 27.46 -2.65
N ASP A 142 6.71 26.43 -2.52
CA ASP A 142 6.43 25.38 -3.51
C ASP A 142 7.52 24.36 -3.83
N ARG A 143 8.63 24.28 -3.08
CA ARG A 143 9.57 23.15 -3.22
C ARG A 143 9.41 22.11 -2.14
N TYR A 144 9.12 20.90 -2.60
CA TYR A 144 9.10 19.69 -1.78
C TYR A 144 10.23 18.76 -2.22
N ALA A 145 10.89 18.13 -1.26
CA ALA A 145 11.82 17.03 -1.50
C ALA A 145 11.16 15.70 -1.14
N LEU A 146 11.42 14.66 -1.95
CA LEU A 146 11.18 13.29 -1.53
C LEU A 146 12.32 12.84 -0.63
N SER A 147 11.97 12.24 0.50
CA SER A 147 12.91 11.63 1.43
C SER A 147 12.46 10.22 1.77
N LEU A 148 13.44 9.33 1.87
CA LEU A 148 13.22 7.94 2.24
C LEU A 148 13.59 7.75 3.72
N PHE A 149 12.74 7.05 4.44
CA PHE A 149 12.97 6.67 5.83
C PHE A 149 12.80 5.17 6.00
N THR A 150 13.49 4.62 6.99
CA THR A 150 13.22 3.30 7.52
C THR A 150 12.51 3.42 8.87
N ALA A 151 11.71 2.41 9.19
CA ALA A 151 11.20 2.22 10.53
C ALA A 151 11.29 0.75 10.95
N VAL A 152 11.67 0.52 12.21
CA VAL A 152 11.74 -0.80 12.84
C VAL A 152 11.16 -0.71 14.25
N PHE A 153 10.58 -1.80 14.74
CA PHE A 153 10.12 -1.87 16.12
C PHE A 153 11.30 -2.01 17.09
N VAL A 154 11.31 -1.19 18.13
CA VAL A 154 12.22 -1.24 19.28
C VAL A 154 11.36 -1.03 20.52
N ASP A 155 11.32 -2.01 21.42
CA ASP A 155 10.55 -1.97 22.67
C ASP A 155 9.08 -1.54 22.45
N SER A 156 8.40 -2.20 21.50
CA SER A 156 7.00 -1.93 21.13
C SER A 156 6.72 -0.54 20.54
N SER A 157 7.75 0.19 20.11
CA SER A 157 7.61 1.49 19.44
C SER A 157 8.35 1.51 18.10
N LEU A 158 7.85 2.27 17.14
CA LEU A 158 8.53 2.47 15.86
C LEU A 158 9.71 3.45 16.03
N ARG A 159 10.92 3.00 15.72
CA ARG A 159 12.08 3.87 15.58
C ARG A 159 12.26 4.23 14.12
N PHE A 160 12.27 5.51 13.82
CA PHE A 160 12.43 6.03 12.47
C PHE A 160 13.87 6.49 12.23
N GLU A 161 14.37 6.27 11.03
CA GLU A 161 15.69 6.72 10.59
C GLU A 161 15.60 7.23 9.15
N LYS A 162 16.21 8.39 8.88
CA LYS A 162 16.28 8.92 7.52
C LYS A 162 17.39 8.20 6.76
N LEU A 163 17.06 7.67 5.59
CA LEU A 163 18.08 7.14 4.68
C LEU A 163 18.75 8.30 3.95
N THR A 164 20.05 8.41 4.13
CA THR A 164 20.93 9.29 3.36
C THR A 164 21.69 8.46 2.33
N ASN A 165 22.29 9.11 1.33
CA ASN A 165 23.11 8.41 0.32
C ASN A 165 24.27 7.62 0.94
N GLU A 166 24.75 8.02 2.12
CA GLU A 166 25.81 7.34 2.88
C GLU A 166 25.33 6.03 3.52
N ASN A 167 24.02 5.89 3.75
CA ASN A 167 23.41 4.75 4.43
C ASN A 167 22.81 3.72 3.45
N LEU A 168 22.88 3.99 2.15
CA LEU A 168 22.44 3.03 1.14
C LEU A 168 23.50 1.93 1.00
N PRO A 169 23.12 0.64 0.97
CA PRO A 169 24.08 -0.42 0.69
C PRO A 169 24.70 -0.15 -0.69
N LEU A 170 25.98 0.20 -0.70
CA LEU A 170 26.77 0.29 -1.91
C LEU A 170 26.70 -1.08 -2.59
N HIS A 171 26.08 -1.12 -3.76
CA HIS A 171 26.17 -2.30 -4.60
C HIS A 171 27.53 -2.23 -5.30
N ASP A 172 28.39 -3.21 -5.03
CA ASP A 172 29.77 -3.31 -5.54
C ASP A 172 29.87 -3.62 -7.06
N ASP A 173 28.86 -3.25 -7.85
CA ASP A 173 28.89 -3.40 -9.30
C ASP A 173 28.72 -2.04 -9.99
N ASN A 174 29.81 -1.60 -10.63
CA ASN A 174 29.96 -0.42 -11.49
C ASN A 174 29.09 -0.49 -12.76
N THR A 175 27.76 -0.61 -12.64
CA THR A 175 26.84 -0.56 -13.79
C THR A 175 25.61 0.33 -13.61
N PHE A 176 25.61 1.26 -12.67
CA PHE A 176 24.62 2.33 -12.65
C PHE A 176 25.29 3.71 -12.61
N GLY A 177 25.32 4.36 -13.78
CA GLY A 177 25.50 5.80 -13.85
C GLY A 177 24.33 6.52 -13.18
N GLU A 178 24.64 7.59 -12.45
CA GLU A 178 23.74 8.51 -11.75
C GLU A 178 22.62 7.86 -10.93
N ALA A 179 22.76 7.94 -9.60
CA ALA A 179 21.85 7.44 -8.59
C ALA A 179 20.46 8.13 -8.55
N ASP A 180 20.03 8.78 -9.64
CA ASP A 180 18.68 9.32 -9.82
C ASP A 180 17.69 8.29 -10.40
N PHE A 181 18.16 7.10 -10.82
CA PHE A 181 17.36 6.15 -11.63
C PHE A 181 16.82 4.89 -10.93
N LEU A 182 17.07 4.69 -9.63
CA LEU A 182 16.54 3.51 -8.94
C LEU A 182 15.00 3.51 -8.80
N PHE A 183 14.35 4.66 -8.95
CA PHE A 183 12.89 4.78 -8.88
C PHE A 183 12.18 4.86 -10.24
N GLU A 184 12.83 5.30 -11.31
CA GLU A 184 12.19 5.31 -12.64
C GLU A 184 12.22 3.94 -13.34
N SER A 185 13.26 3.12 -13.12
CA SER A 185 13.44 1.87 -13.90
C SER A 185 12.41 0.79 -13.56
N THR A 186 11.97 0.69 -12.30
CA THR A 186 10.92 -0.27 -11.89
C THR A 186 9.53 0.15 -12.40
N ILE A 187 9.31 1.44 -12.66
CA ILE A 187 8.05 1.98 -13.20
C ILE A 187 8.06 1.95 -14.74
N LYS A 188 9.18 2.24 -15.40
CA LYS A 188 9.30 2.24 -16.87
C LYS A 188 9.39 0.83 -17.49
N ASN A 189 9.96 -0.17 -16.79
CA ASN A 189 10.09 -1.53 -17.34
C ASN A 189 8.77 -2.32 -17.42
N ARG A 190 7.66 -1.81 -16.86
CA ARG A 190 6.32 -2.36 -17.09
C ARG A 190 5.58 -1.78 -18.30
N ILE A 191 6.15 -0.78 -19.00
CA ILE A 191 5.48 -0.10 -20.13
C ILE A 191 5.99 -0.60 -21.51
N LYS A 192 7.04 -1.43 -21.58
CA LYS A 192 7.59 -1.92 -22.86
C LYS A 192 7.18 -3.33 -23.32
N CYS A 193 6.28 -4.02 -22.62
CA CYS A 193 5.75 -5.30 -23.08
C CYS A 193 4.35 -5.15 -23.67
N HIS A 194 4.30 -4.78 -24.95
CA HIS A 194 3.30 -5.15 -25.98
C HIS A 194 3.16 -4.04 -27.04
N GLN A 195 4.15 -3.94 -27.91
CA GLN A 195 3.88 -3.61 -29.31
C GLN A 195 4.11 -4.86 -30.13
N THR A 196 3.05 -5.62 -30.36
CA THR A 196 2.98 -6.61 -31.44
C THR A 196 1.69 -6.39 -32.21
N HIS A 197 1.88 -5.89 -33.43
CA HIS A 197 1.04 -6.02 -34.61
C HIS A 197 -0.49 -6.08 -34.47
N ASN A 198 -1.09 -4.99 -34.95
CA ASN A 198 -2.46 -4.89 -35.46
C ASN A 198 -2.64 -5.76 -36.72
N PRO A 199 -3.76 -6.49 -36.85
CA PRO A 199 -4.50 -6.41 -38.10
C PRO A 199 -5.99 -6.08 -37.89
N ARG A 200 -6.45 -5.20 -38.78
CA ARG A 200 -7.81 -4.70 -38.99
C ARG A 200 -8.87 -5.80 -38.94
N ALA A 201 -10.00 -5.50 -38.31
CA ALA A 201 -11.30 -6.01 -38.72
C ALA A 201 -12.35 -4.88 -38.57
N SER A 202 -12.95 -4.52 -39.70
CA SER A 202 -14.06 -3.59 -39.87
C SER A 202 -15.37 -4.23 -39.40
N TYR A 203 -16.18 -3.50 -38.64
CA TYR A 203 -17.57 -3.85 -38.35
C TYR A 203 -18.52 -2.89 -39.06
N SER A 204 -19.45 -3.45 -39.83
CA SER A 204 -20.67 -2.78 -40.32
C SER A 204 -21.84 -3.09 -39.37
N PRO A 205 -22.80 -2.17 -39.16
CA PRO A 205 -23.98 -2.42 -38.34
C PRO A 205 -25.10 -3.10 -39.15
N MET A 206 -25.78 -4.09 -38.53
CA MET A 206 -27.07 -4.63 -38.99
C MET A 206 -28.23 -3.89 -38.31
N THR A 207 -29.18 -3.46 -39.12
CA THR A 207 -30.53 -3.00 -38.77
C THR A 207 -31.40 -4.19 -38.32
N VAL A 208 -32.21 -3.97 -37.28
CA VAL A 208 -33.27 -4.88 -36.84
C VAL A 208 -34.59 -4.32 -37.36
N GLU A 209 -35.30 -5.11 -38.17
CA GLU A 209 -36.71 -4.87 -38.49
C GLU A 209 -37.61 -5.49 -37.42
N GLU A 210 -38.63 -4.74 -37.02
CA GLU A 210 -39.70 -5.17 -36.13
C GLU A 210 -40.78 -5.95 -36.91
N SER A 211 -41.32 -6.98 -36.28
CA SER A 211 -42.65 -7.55 -36.56
C SER A 211 -43.24 -8.12 -35.28
#